data_AF-A0A158QE05-F1
#
_entry.id   AF-A0A158QE05-F1
#
_cell.length_a   1.000
_cell.length_b   1.000
_cell.length_c   1.000
_cell.angle_alpha   90.00
_cell.angle_beta   90.00
_cell.angle_gamma   90.00
#
_symmetry.space_group_name_H-M   'P 1'
#
loop_
_entity.id
_entity.type
_entity.pdbx_description
1 polymer ?
#
loop_
_entity_poly.entity_id
_entity_poly.type
_entity_poly.pdbx_seq_one_letter_code
_entity_poly.pdbx_strand_id
1 'polypeptide(L)'
;MDSVYQWVIGLITFLVPSIPMRVRAKVLPLHTYMGLFLFSCALIAVISGITEKNLFSNLAYRDLPPPALLSNFMGLSVMIFGGIIFYLVHRYDYRRVEPQNGERVGFRSFN
;
A
#
# COMPACT_ATOMS: atom_id res chain seq x y z
N MET A 1 -10.64 0.78 -12.07
CA MET A 1 -10.19 -0.42 -12.81
C MET A 1 -8.69 -0.64 -12.64
N ASP A 2 -7.92 0.40 -12.31
CA ASP A 2 -6.45 0.37 -12.24
C ASP A 2 -5.88 -0.45 -11.06
N SER A 3 -6.60 -0.52 -9.94
CA SER A 3 -6.19 -1.31 -8.77
C SER A 3 -6.21 -2.83 -9.02
N VAL A 4 -7.08 -3.31 -9.91
CA VAL A 4 -7.18 -4.74 -10.25
C VAL A 4 -5.97 -5.19 -11.06
N TYR A 5 -5.51 -4.36 -12.01
CA TYR A 5 -4.32 -4.67 -12.80
C TYR A 5 -3.07 -4.77 -11.94
N GLN A 6 -2.88 -3.83 -11.01
CA GLN A 6 -1.77 -3.85 -10.06
C GLN A 6 -1.73 -5.16 -9.25
N TRP A 7 -2.90 -5.62 -8.79
CA TRP A 7 -3.03 -6.85 -8.02
C TRP A 7 -2.74 -8.10 -8.87
N VAL A 8 -3.33 -8.20 -10.06
CA VAL A 8 -3.16 -9.34 -10.97
C VAL A 8 -1.70 -9.46 -11.43
N ILE A 9 -1.07 -8.35 -11.85
CA ILE A 9 0.33 -8.34 -12.29
C ILE A 9 1.27 -8.72 -11.13
N GLY A 10 1.01 -8.20 -9.92
CA GLY A 10 1.77 -8.56 -8.72
C GLY A 10 1.66 -10.05 -8.40
N LEU A 11 0.45 -10.61 -8.46
CA LEU A 11 0.21 -12.02 -8.19
C LEU A 11 0.93 -12.90 -9.21
N ILE A 12 0.75 -12.64 -10.51
CA ILE A 12 1.40 -13.44 -11.56
C ILE A 12 2.93 -13.34 -11.46
N THR A 13 3.48 -12.16 -11.23
CA THR A 13 4.94 -11.94 -11.29
C THR A 13 5.67 -12.41 -10.04
N PHE A 14 5.07 -12.28 -8.85
CA PHE A 14 5.76 -12.54 -7.58
C PHE A 14 5.30 -13.83 -6.88
N LEU A 15 4.11 -14.36 -7.17
CA LEU A 15 3.61 -15.61 -6.58
C LEU A 15 3.96 -16.84 -7.42
N VAL A 16 4.01 -16.72 -8.76
CA VAL A 16 4.30 -17.85 -9.65
C VAL A 16 5.82 -18.12 -9.69
N PRO A 17 6.28 -19.33 -9.32
CA PRO A 17 7.71 -19.65 -9.24
C PRO A 17 8.40 -19.72 -10.61
N SER A 18 7.63 -19.92 -11.69
CA SER A 18 8.14 -20.09 -13.06
C SER A 18 8.60 -18.78 -13.73
N ILE A 19 8.40 -17.61 -13.11
CA ILE A 19 8.74 -16.32 -13.70
C ILE A 19 10.23 -15.99 -13.51
N PRO A 20 10.98 -15.65 -14.58
CA PRO A 20 12.40 -15.34 -14.49
C PRO A 20 12.69 -14.15 -13.55
N MET A 21 13.77 -14.27 -12.77
CA MET A 21 14.20 -13.23 -11.82
C MET A 21 14.48 -11.87 -12.49
N ARG A 22 14.93 -11.87 -13.76
CA ARG A 22 15.11 -10.64 -14.56
C ARG A 22 13.81 -9.87 -14.78
N VAL A 23 12.69 -10.57 -14.96
CA VAL A 23 11.37 -9.95 -15.15
C VAL A 23 10.90 -9.38 -13.82
N ARG A 24 11.04 -10.16 -12.73
CA ARG A 24 10.68 -9.73 -11.37
C ARG A 24 11.43 -8.46 -10.96
N ALA A 25 12.73 -8.37 -11.25
CA ALA A 25 13.55 -7.20 -10.95
C ALA A 25 13.09 -5.92 -11.70
N LYS A 26 12.58 -6.05 -12.93
CA LYS A 26 12.06 -4.91 -13.70
C LYS A 26 10.66 -4.48 -13.24
N VAL A 27 9.81 -5.44 -12.87
CA VAL A 27 8.43 -5.17 -12.44
C VAL A 27 8.37 -4.67 -11.00
N LEU A 28 9.31 -5.07 -10.14
CA LEU A 28 9.37 -4.69 -8.73
C LEU A 28 9.32 -3.16 -8.47
N PRO A 29 10.13 -2.31 -9.13
CA PRO A 29 10.03 -0.87 -8.92
C PRO A 29 8.67 -0.33 -9.38
N LEU A 30 8.18 -0.76 -10.55
CA LEU A 30 6.87 -0.33 -11.07
C LEU A 30 5.74 -0.72 -10.11
N HIS A 31 5.71 -1.97 -9.67
CA HIS A 31 4.73 -2.47 -8.72
C HIS A 31 4.79 -1.69 -7.39
N THR A 32 5.99 -1.39 -6.88
CA THR A 32 6.12 -0.64 -5.62
C THR A 32 5.60 0.80 -5.76
N TYR A 33 5.94 1.51 -6.85
CA TYR A 33 5.48 2.88 -7.07
C TYR A 33 3.96 2.94 -7.30
N MET A 34 3.42 2.04 -8.12
CA MET A 34 1.99 1.99 -8.40
C MET A 34 1.17 1.63 -7.15
N GLY A 35 1.69 0.74 -6.30
CA GLY A 35 1.06 0.40 -5.03
C GLY A 35 0.99 1.61 -4.09
N LEU A 36 2.07 2.37 -3.99
CA LEU A 36 2.11 3.58 -3.16
C LEU A 36 1.20 4.68 -3.71
N PHE A 37 1.15 4.84 -5.04
CA PHE A 37 0.24 5.79 -5.69
C PHE A 37 -1.23 5.44 -5.42
N LEU A 38 -1.63 4.18 -5.59
CA LEU A 38 -2.99 3.72 -5.30
C LEU A 38 -3.35 3.90 -3.83
N PHE A 39 -2.40 3.66 -2.92
CA PHE A 39 -2.59 3.92 -1.49
C PHE A 39 -2.86 5.41 -1.21
N SER A 40 -2.11 6.34 -1.83
CA SER A 40 -2.40 7.78 -1.74
C SER A 40 -3.79 8.13 -2.24
N CYS A 41 -4.19 7.61 -3.41
CA CYS A 41 -5.51 7.85 -3.97
C CYS A 41 -6.61 7.33 -3.04
N ALA A 42 -6.42 6.18 -2.40
CA ALA A 42 -7.36 5.64 -1.42
C ALA A 42 -7.46 6.54 -0.17
N LEU A 43 -6.36 7.07 0.34
CA LEU A 43 -6.37 8.04 1.44
C LEU A 43 -7.18 9.30 1.07
N ILE A 44 -6.92 9.87 -0.11
CA ILE A 44 -7.65 11.04 -0.61
C ILE A 44 -9.14 10.71 -0.74
N ALA A 45 -9.49 9.56 -1.34
CA ALA A 45 -10.88 9.15 -1.51
C ALA A 45 -11.62 8.99 -0.16
N VAL A 46 -10.97 8.42 0.86
CA VAL A 46 -11.55 8.30 2.21
C VAL A 46 -11.78 9.68 2.83
N ILE A 47 -10.82 10.60 2.74
CA ILE A 47 -10.95 11.95 3.30
C ILE A 47 -12.04 12.75 2.58
N SER A 48 -12.06 12.69 1.24
CA SER A 48 -13.11 13.31 0.42
C SER A 48 -14.48 12.74 0.77
N GLY A 49 -14.63 11.42 0.90
CA GLY A 49 -15.91 10.79 1.26
C GLY A 49 -16.39 11.16 2.67
N ILE A 50 -15.49 11.24 3.66
CA ILE A 50 -15.82 11.75 5.00
C ILE A 50 -16.27 13.21 4.93
N THR A 51 -15.57 14.03 4.16
CA THR A 51 -15.87 15.46 4.00
C THR A 51 -17.23 15.67 3.35
N GLU A 52 -17.52 14.98 2.24
CA GLU A 52 -18.81 15.01 1.56
C GLU A 52 -19.94 14.55 2.48
N LYS A 53 -19.73 13.45 3.21
CA LYS A 53 -20.75 12.93 4.15
C LYS A 53 -21.06 13.92 5.26
N ASN A 54 -20.05 14.62 5.78
CA ASN A 54 -20.22 15.61 6.83
C ASN A 54 -20.89 16.89 6.31
N LEU A 55 -20.50 17.37 5.12
CA LEU A 55 -21.05 18.58 4.49
C LEU A 55 -22.49 18.41 3.99
N PHE A 56 -22.80 17.24 3.41
CA PHE A 56 -24.15 16.92 2.93
C PHE A 56 -25.05 16.29 4.00
N SER A 57 -24.60 16.23 5.26
CA SER A 57 -25.48 15.86 6.35
C SER A 57 -26.44 17.01 6.68
N ASN A 58 -27.71 16.72 6.96
CA ASN A 58 -28.70 17.73 7.37
C ASN A 58 -28.46 18.28 8.79
N LEU A 59 -27.41 17.81 9.48
CA LEU A 59 -27.03 18.35 10.78
C LEU A 59 -26.08 19.53 10.58
N ALA A 60 -26.20 20.54 11.43
CA ALA A 60 -25.26 21.65 11.46
C ALA A 60 -23.86 21.13 11.83
N TYR A 61 -23.03 20.86 10.82
CA TYR A 61 -21.65 20.39 11.01
C TYR A 61 -20.83 21.31 11.91
N ARG A 62 -21.15 22.62 11.90
CA ARG A 62 -20.55 23.64 12.75
C ARG A 62 -20.70 23.36 14.24
N ASP A 63 -21.74 22.65 14.66
CA ASP A 63 -21.98 22.28 16.04
C ASP A 63 -21.26 20.98 16.44
N LEU A 64 -20.47 20.41 15.51
CA LEU A 64 -19.73 19.15 15.65
C LEU A 64 -20.55 18.06 16.36
N PRO A 65 -21.70 17.65 15.80
CA PRO A 65 -22.50 16.60 16.40
C PRO A 65 -21.67 15.31 16.53
N PRO A 66 -21.97 14.42 17.50
CA PRO A 66 -21.15 13.24 17.77
C PRO A 66 -20.76 12.39 16.54
N PRO A 67 -21.65 12.19 15.53
CA PRO A 67 -21.27 11.48 14.29
C PRO A 67 -20.18 12.19 13.47
N ALA A 68 -20.18 13.52 13.41
CA ALA A 68 -19.19 14.33 12.70
C ALA A 68 -17.84 14.34 13.43
N LEU A 69 -17.87 14.32 14.76
CA LEU A 69 -16.65 14.20 15.57
C LEU A 69 -15.96 12.85 15.36
N LEU A 70 -16.74 11.76 15.36
CA LEU A 70 -16.24 10.41 15.11
C LEU A 70 -15.65 10.27 13.70
N SER A 71 -16.34 10.80 12.69
CA SER A 71 -15.85 10.71 11.30
C SER A 71 -14.57 11.51 11.08
N ASN A 72 -14.44 12.69 11.69
CA ASN A 72 -13.19 13.47 11.68
C ASN A 72 -12.06 12.73 12.39
N PHE A 73 -12.32 12.11 13.54
CA PHE A 73 -11.32 11.30 14.24
C PHE A 73 -10.86 10.10 13.41
N MET A 74 -11.78 9.43 12.71
CA MET A 74 -11.44 8.37 11.76
C MET A 74 -10.56 8.90 10.61
N GLY A 75 -10.92 10.05 10.03
CA GLY A 75 -10.12 10.69 8.98
C GLY A 75 -8.68 11.00 9.44
N LEU A 76 -8.52 11.54 10.65
CA LEU A 76 -7.20 11.81 11.23
C LEU A 76 -6.41 10.52 11.49
N SER A 77 -7.08 9.49 12.03
CA SER A 77 -6.46 8.19 12.29
C SER A 77 -5.95 7.53 11.01
N VAL A 78 -6.72 7.60 9.92
CA VAL A 78 -6.33 7.11 8.59
C VAL A 78 -5.15 7.92 8.03
N MET A 79 -5.11 9.23 8.24
CA MET A 79 -3.97 10.07 7.83
C MET A 79 -2.68 9.72 8.59
N ILE A 80 -2.76 9.53 9.90
CA ILE A 80 -1.62 9.11 10.72
C ILE A 80 -1.13 7.74 10.26
N PHE A 81 -2.05 6.79 10.07
CA PHE A 81 -1.72 5.47 9.54
C PHE A 81 -1.03 5.56 8.17
N GLY A 82 -1.57 6.38 7.27
CA GLY A 82 -0.95 6.68 5.98
C GLY A 82 0.49 7.16 6.14
N GLY A 83 0.72 8.18 6.96
CA GLY A 83 2.06 8.72 7.24
C GLY A 83 3.05 7.68 7.76
N ILE A 84 2.61 6.80 8.67
CA ILE A 84 3.45 5.71 9.19
C ILE A 84 3.85 4.73 8.07
N ILE A 85 2.91 4.34 7.20
CA ILE A 85 3.19 3.46 6.06
C ILE A 85 4.19 4.12 5.11
N PHE A 86 3.99 5.41 4.78
CA PHE A 86 4.94 6.16 3.94
C PHE A 86 6.34 6.19 4.54
N TYR A 87 6.45 6.46 5.84
CA TYR A 87 7.74 6.45 6.55
C TYR A 87 8.42 5.09 6.46
N LEU A 88 7.68 4.02 6.74
CA LEU A 88 8.21 2.66 6.75
C LEU A 88 8.72 2.22 5.38
N VAL A 89 7.95 2.51 4.32
CA VAL A 89 8.27 2.11 2.94
C VAL A 89 9.51 2.82 2.41
N HIS A 90 9.76 4.06 2.82
CA HIS A 90 10.95 4.83 2.39
C HIS A 90 12.20 4.53 3.21
N ARG A 91 12.09 3.81 4.32
CA ARG A 91 13.23 3.47 5.15
C ARG A 91 14.00 2.30 4.54
N TYR A 92 15.15 2.61 3.93
CA TYR A 92 16.04 1.60 3.34
C TYR A 92 16.50 0.55 4.34
N ASP A 93 16.67 0.92 5.61
CA ASP A 93 17.07 0.02 6.70
C ASP A 93 16.06 -1.12 6.95
N TYR A 94 14.79 -0.94 6.56
CA TYR A 94 13.74 -1.96 6.69
C TYR A 94 13.49 -2.75 5.40
N ARG A 95 14.22 -2.46 4.32
CA ARG A 95 14.10 -3.26 3.10
C ARG A 95 14.62 -4.67 3.38
N ARG A 96 13.86 -5.67 2.95
CA ARG A 96 14.29 -7.06 2.98
C ARG A 96 15.59 -7.20 2.19
N VAL A 97 16.66 -7.58 2.88
CA VAL A 97 17.92 -7.96 2.24
C VAL A 97 17.70 -9.32 1.57
N GLU A 98 17.87 -9.38 0.25
CA GLU A 98 17.87 -10.67 -0.43
C GLU A 98 19.13 -11.45 0.02
N PRO A 99 18.98 -12.71 0.48
CA PRO A 99 20.15 -13.51 0.82
C PRO A 99 21.03 -13.66 -0.42
N GLN A 100 22.31 -13.27 -0.33
CA GLN A 100 23.24 -13.29 -1.48
C GLN A 100 23.48 -14.68 -2.08
N ASN A 101 23.02 -15.78 -1.46
CA ASN A 101 23.25 -17.15 -1.94
C ASN A 101 22.40 -18.19 -1.18
N GLY A 102 21.08 -18.19 -1.34
CA GLY A 102 20.21 -19.16 -0.64
C GLY A 102 20.30 -20.63 -1.12
N GLU A 103 20.83 -20.92 -2.32
CA GLU A 103 20.66 -22.26 -2.93
C GLU A 103 21.86 -22.81 -3.74
N ARG A 104 23.03 -22.18 -3.76
CA ARG A 104 24.18 -22.76 -4.50
C ARG A 104 25.00 -23.77 -3.69
N VAL A 105 24.85 -23.82 -2.36
CA VAL A 105 25.68 -24.68 -1.48
C VAL A 105 24.91 -25.90 -0.97
N GLY A 106 23.60 -25.80 -0.74
CA GLY A 106 22.80 -26.90 -0.19
C GLY A 106 22.62 -28.09 -1.14
N PHE A 107 22.49 -27.85 -2.46
CA PHE A 107 22.28 -28.92 -3.44
C PHE A 107 23.57 -29.40 -4.13
N ARG A 108 24.67 -28.63 -4.02
CA ARG A 108 26.00 -29.00 -4.56
C ARG A 108 26.91 -29.70 -3.56
N SER A 109 26.52 -29.78 -2.28
CA SER A 109 27.28 -30.52 -1.26
C SER A 109 26.93 -32.02 -1.21
N PHE A 110 25.93 -32.46 -1.96
CA PHE A 110 25.45 -33.84 -2.00
C PHE A 110 25.65 -34.54 -3.35
N ASN A 111 26.48 -33.98 -4.24
CA ASN A 111 26.80 -34.60 -5.52
C ASN A 111 28.28 -34.36 -5.89
#